data_AF-A0A0B8P188-F1
#
_entry.id   AF-A0A0B8P188-F1
#
_cell.length_a   1.000
_cell.length_b   1.000
_cell.length_c   1.000
_cell.angle_alpha   90.00
_cell.angle_beta   90.00
_cell.angle_gamma   90.00
#
_symmetry.space_group_name_H-M   'P 1'
#
loop_
_entity.id
_entity.type
_entity.pdbx_description
1 polymer ?
#
loop_
_entity_poly.entity_id
_entity_poly.type
_entity_poly.pdbx_seq_one_letter_code
_entity_poly.pdbx_strand_id
1 'polypeptide(L)'
;MDNQTQNRAKQGVIFALAAYTMWGIAPIYFKSLAEVPPVEILIHRIVWSFFLLAGLIHFGQGWHSFREVMKNKTKMLYLLASSVLIGGNWLLFIWAVNANHMLEASLGYYINPIINVILGMAFLSERLRPIQWLAVALAFIGVAIELIAFGPFHISLSLWLVALAGMAYCVKRLTLTLKPAYLSKP
;
A
#
# COMPACT_ATOMS: atom_id res chain seq x y z
N MET A 1 10.09 30.61 -3.89
CA MET A 1 10.16 29.15 -3.64
C MET A 1 11.43 28.65 -4.27
N ASP A 2 12.29 27.98 -3.50
CA ASP A 2 13.68 27.69 -3.85
C ASP A 2 13.83 26.67 -5.00
N ASN A 3 14.83 26.87 -5.86
CA ASN A 3 15.14 26.03 -7.03
C ASN A 3 15.46 24.58 -6.62
N GLN A 4 16.02 24.39 -5.41
CA GLN A 4 16.26 23.05 -4.87
C GLN A 4 14.96 22.28 -4.59
N THR A 5 13.92 22.96 -4.09
CA THR A 5 12.61 22.35 -3.84
C THR A 5 11.92 21.97 -5.15
N GLN A 6 12.04 22.79 -6.19
CA GLN A 6 11.50 22.47 -7.52
C GLN A 6 12.21 21.27 -8.15
N ASN A 7 13.53 21.16 -8.04
CA ASN A 7 14.27 20.01 -8.57
C ASN A 7 13.94 18.71 -7.83
N ARG A 8 13.80 18.75 -6.50
CA ARG A 8 13.34 17.59 -5.71
C ARG A 8 11.92 17.18 -6.06
N ALA A 9 11.02 18.15 -6.28
CA ALA A 9 9.65 17.87 -6.71
C ALA A 9 9.61 17.21 -8.09
N LYS A 10 10.38 17.71 -9.07
CA LYS A 10 10.50 17.11 -10.42
C LYS A 10 11.04 15.68 -10.34
N GLN A 11 12.08 15.45 -9.55
CA GLN A 11 12.61 14.10 -9.32
C GLN A 11 11.57 13.17 -8.68
N GLY A 12 10.82 13.66 -7.69
CA GLY A 12 9.73 12.92 -7.07
C GLY A 12 8.64 12.52 -8.07
N VAL A 13 8.28 13.40 -9.00
CA VAL A 13 7.31 13.09 -10.07
C VAL A 13 7.85 11.99 -10.99
N ILE A 14 9.12 12.06 -11.38
CA ILE A 14 9.74 11.03 -12.24
C ILE A 14 9.75 9.67 -11.53
N PHE A 15 10.15 9.63 -10.26
CA PHE A 15 10.14 8.38 -9.48
C PHE A 15 8.73 7.82 -9.30
N ALA A 16 7.74 8.68 -9.05
CA ALA A 16 6.34 8.26 -8.94
C ALA A 16 5.84 7.67 -10.26
N LEU A 17 6.09 8.34 -11.39
CA LEU A 17 5.73 7.84 -12.72
C LEU A 17 6.37 6.48 -12.99
N ALA A 18 7.69 6.36 -12.78
CA ALA A 18 8.40 5.10 -12.97
C ALA A 18 7.83 3.96 -12.10
N ALA A 19 7.54 4.25 -10.82
CA ALA A 19 6.95 3.28 -9.90
C ALA A 19 5.55 2.84 -10.34
N TYR A 20 4.68 3.79 -10.71
CA TYR A 20 3.32 3.46 -11.16
C TYR A 20 3.31 2.74 -12.50
N THR A 21 4.20 3.07 -13.43
CA THR A 21 4.35 2.34 -14.70
C THR A 21 4.83 0.92 -14.45
N MET A 22 5.85 0.72 -13.61
CA MET A 22 6.30 -0.62 -13.21
C MET A 22 5.17 -1.42 -12.57
N TRP A 23 4.38 -0.79 -11.71
CA TRP A 23 3.25 -1.44 -11.06
C TRP A 23 2.13 -1.80 -12.04
N GLY A 24 1.84 -0.94 -13.02
CA GLY A 24 0.83 -1.21 -14.07
C GLY A 24 1.16 -2.38 -14.98
N ILE A 25 2.45 -2.72 -15.13
CA ILE A 25 2.91 -3.90 -15.90
C ILE A 25 2.81 -5.19 -15.06
N ALA A 26 2.76 -5.09 -13.73
CA ALA A 26 2.81 -6.25 -12.83
C ALA A 26 1.70 -7.29 -13.07
N PRO A 27 0.42 -6.93 -13.34
CA PRO A 27 -0.61 -7.92 -13.64
C PRO A 27 -0.32 -8.73 -14.91
N ILE A 28 0.26 -8.10 -15.94
CA ILE A 28 0.65 -8.77 -17.20
C ILE A 28 1.74 -9.81 -16.90
N TYR A 29 2.73 -9.42 -16.09
CA TYR A 29 3.78 -10.32 -15.64
C TYR A 29 3.22 -11.51 -14.85
N PHE A 30 2.36 -11.29 -13.86
CA PHE A 30 1.77 -12.41 -13.11
C PHE A 30 0.89 -13.30 -13.98
N LYS A 31 0.19 -12.71 -14.96
CA LYS A 31 -0.59 -13.49 -15.92
C LYS A 31 0.28 -14.41 -16.79
N SER A 32 1.48 -13.96 -17.16
CA SER A 32 2.45 -14.80 -17.87
C SER A 32 2.99 -15.96 -17.02
N LEU A 33 2.89 -15.86 -15.68
CA LEU A 33 3.28 -16.89 -14.72
C LEU A 33 2.07 -17.65 -14.15
N ALA A 34 0.94 -17.68 -14.87
CA ALA A 34 -0.28 -18.31 -14.38
C ALA A 34 -0.13 -19.81 -14.07
N GLU A 35 0.84 -20.48 -14.69
CA GLU A 35 1.17 -21.90 -14.44
C GLU A 35 1.91 -22.13 -13.12
N VAL A 36 2.53 -21.08 -12.55
CA VAL A 36 3.27 -21.16 -11.29
C VAL A 36 2.32 -20.88 -10.10
N PRO A 37 2.35 -21.70 -9.04
CA PRO A 37 1.56 -21.45 -7.84
C PRO A 37 1.80 -20.04 -7.25
N PRO A 38 0.75 -19.28 -6.89
CA PRO A 38 0.88 -17.93 -6.32
C PRO A 38 1.79 -17.84 -5.10
N VAL A 39 1.83 -18.89 -4.28
CA VAL A 39 2.69 -18.99 -3.09
C VAL A 39 4.17 -19.02 -3.49
N GLU A 40 4.52 -19.74 -4.55
CA GLU A 40 5.90 -19.83 -5.02
C GLU A 40 6.39 -18.48 -5.57
N ILE A 41 5.55 -17.79 -6.34
CA ILE A 41 5.81 -16.42 -6.80
C ILE A 41 6.05 -15.48 -5.60
N LEU A 42 5.23 -15.59 -4.55
CA LEU A 42 5.38 -14.79 -3.34
C LEU A 42 6.70 -15.09 -2.60
N ILE A 43 7.06 -16.37 -2.47
CA ILE A 43 8.32 -16.79 -1.83
C ILE A 43 9.52 -16.19 -2.57
N HIS A 44 9.56 -16.30 -3.91
CA HIS A 44 10.62 -15.68 -4.70
C HIS A 44 10.72 -14.18 -4.47
N ARG A 45 9.59 -13.47 -4.38
CA ARG A 45 9.59 -12.03 -4.06
C ARG A 45 10.17 -11.74 -2.69
N ILE A 46 9.84 -12.55 -1.67
CA ILE A 46 10.38 -12.39 -0.31
C ILE A 46 11.89 -12.63 -0.29
N VAL A 47 12.35 -13.70 -0.95
CA VAL A 47 13.78 -14.07 -1.01
C VAL A 47 14.60 -12.97 -1.70
N TRP A 48 14.17 -12.49 -2.87
CA TRP A 48 14.88 -11.41 -3.57
C TRP A 48 14.83 -10.08 -2.81
N SER A 49 13.71 -9.77 -2.16
CA SER A 49 13.60 -8.57 -1.31
C SER A 49 14.54 -8.63 -0.11
N PHE A 50 14.70 -9.82 0.50
CA PHE A 50 15.64 -10.03 1.60
C PHE A 50 17.07 -9.71 1.16
N PHE A 51 17.52 -10.26 0.03
CA PHE A 51 18.88 -10.00 -0.48
C PHE A 51 19.08 -8.53 -0.84
N LEU A 52 18.11 -7.91 -1.51
CA LEU A 52 18.15 -6.48 -1.83
C LEU A 52 18.28 -5.62 -0.57
N LEU A 53 17.43 -5.86 0.42
CA LEU A 53 17.43 -5.10 1.68
C LEU A 53 18.70 -5.35 2.50
N ALA A 54 19.19 -6.59 2.54
CA ALA A 54 20.46 -6.92 3.20
C ALA A 54 21.63 -6.15 2.55
N GLY A 55 21.66 -6.09 1.21
CA GLY A 55 22.62 -5.28 0.47
C GLY A 55 22.51 -3.79 0.82
N LEU A 56 21.29 -3.23 0.80
CA LEU A 56 21.07 -1.81 1.15
C LEU A 56 21.49 -1.47 2.57
N ILE A 57 21.20 -2.34 3.55
CA ILE A 57 21.62 -2.14 4.94
C ILE A 57 23.15 -2.22 5.04
N HIS A 58 23.77 -3.14 4.32
CA HIS A 58 25.22 -3.32 4.31
C HIS A 58 25.93 -2.08 3.75
N PHE A 59 25.55 -1.62 2.55
CA PHE A 59 26.15 -0.44 1.93
C PHE A 59 25.75 0.88 2.61
N GLY A 60 24.56 0.95 3.19
CA GLY A 60 24.07 2.11 3.94
C GLY A 60 24.52 2.15 5.42
N GLN A 61 25.35 1.21 5.87
CA GLN A 61 25.82 1.09 7.26
C GLN A 61 24.70 1.05 8.32
N GLY A 62 23.51 0.57 7.95
CA GLY A 62 22.29 0.61 8.78
C GLY A 62 22.23 -0.43 9.90
N TRP A 63 23.29 -1.21 10.13
CA TRP A 63 23.31 -2.36 11.05
C TRP A 63 22.99 -2.00 12.50
N HIS A 64 23.35 -0.79 12.95
CA HIS A 64 23.02 -0.34 14.31
C HIS A 64 21.50 -0.24 14.50
N SER A 65 20.81 0.46 13.59
CA SER A 65 19.35 0.62 13.64
C SER A 65 18.62 -0.72 13.49
N PHE A 66 19.10 -1.59 12.59
CA PHE A 66 18.58 -2.94 12.44
C PHE A 66 18.62 -3.73 13.76
N ARG A 67 19.77 -3.74 14.45
CA ARG A 67 19.93 -4.44 15.75
C ARG A 67 19.03 -3.84 16.84
N GLU A 68 18.82 -2.53 16.84
CA GLU A 68 17.95 -1.85 17.81
C GLU A 68 16.48 -2.26 17.63
N VAL A 69 16.01 -2.34 16.38
CA VAL A 69 14.66 -2.84 16.07
C VAL A 69 14.51 -4.30 16.47
N MET A 70 15.54 -5.13 16.20
CA MET A 70 15.52 -6.56 16.55
C MET A 70 15.41 -6.81 18.06
N LYS A 71 15.94 -5.91 18.90
CA LYS A 71 15.85 -6.02 20.36
C LYS A 71 14.48 -5.61 20.91
N ASN A 72 13.71 -4.83 20.15
CA ASN A 72 12.42 -4.33 20.59
C ASN A 72 11.30 -5.32 20.19
N LYS A 73 10.93 -6.21 21.12
CA LYS A 73 9.89 -7.23 20.93
C LYS A 73 8.57 -6.66 20.41
N THR A 74 8.19 -5.47 20.89
CA THR A 74 6.96 -4.79 20.50
C THR A 74 7.02 -4.32 19.04
N LYS A 75 8.13 -3.70 18.61
CA LYS A 75 8.33 -3.32 17.20
C LYS A 75 8.36 -4.56 16.30
N MET A 76 9.03 -5.62 16.73
CA MET A 76 9.09 -6.89 15.99
C MET A 76 7.71 -7.49 15.76
N LEU A 77 6.86 -7.52 16.79
CA LEU A 77 5.51 -8.05 16.67
C LEU A 77 4.70 -7.27 15.61
N TYR A 78 4.90 -5.95 15.52
CA TYR A 78 4.23 -5.15 14.48
C TYR A 78 4.79 -5.36 13.10
N LEU A 79 6.11 -5.53 12.97
CA LEU A 79 6.71 -5.89 11.70
C LEU A 79 6.26 -7.27 11.22
N LEU A 80 6.12 -8.23 12.14
CA LEU A 80 5.57 -9.55 11.82
C LEU A 80 4.10 -9.45 11.39
N ALA A 81 3.26 -8.77 12.18
CA ALA A 81 1.85 -8.60 11.85
C ALA A 81 1.67 -7.86 10.50
N SER A 82 2.41 -6.78 10.26
CA SER A 82 2.35 -6.05 8.99
C SER A 82 2.87 -6.88 7.83
N SER A 83 3.94 -7.66 8.03
CA SER A 83 4.48 -8.55 6.99
C SER A 83 3.48 -9.64 6.59
N VAL A 84 2.76 -10.22 7.54
CA VAL A 84 1.72 -11.23 7.26
C VAL A 84 0.53 -10.60 6.54
N LEU A 85 0.09 -9.41 6.96
CA LEU A 85 -1.00 -8.69 6.29
C LEU A 85 -0.62 -8.30 4.86
N ILE A 86 0.56 -7.73 4.66
CA ILE A 86 1.06 -7.33 3.34
C ILE A 86 1.31 -8.56 2.45
N GLY A 87 1.89 -9.62 3.02
CA GLY A 87 2.14 -10.88 2.32
C GLY A 87 0.83 -11.57 1.90
N GLY A 88 -0.15 -11.62 2.80
CA GLY A 88 -1.49 -12.13 2.50
C GLY A 88 -2.22 -11.30 1.45
N ASN A 89 -2.11 -9.97 1.51
CA ASN A 89 -2.65 -9.07 0.48
C ASN A 89 -2.05 -9.37 -0.90
N TRP A 90 -0.72 -9.53 -0.97
CA TRP A 90 -0.03 -9.87 -2.21
C TRP A 90 -0.38 -11.28 -2.71
N LEU A 91 -0.55 -12.24 -1.81
CA LEU A 91 -0.94 -13.59 -2.18
C LEU A 91 -2.34 -13.59 -2.83
N LEU A 92 -3.30 -12.91 -2.20
CA LEU A 92 -4.66 -12.76 -2.73
C LEU A 92 -4.66 -12.05 -4.08
N PHE A 93 -3.82 -11.02 -4.25
CA PHE A 93 -3.67 -10.32 -5.53
C PHE A 93 -3.14 -11.24 -6.64
N ILE A 94 -2.03 -11.94 -6.41
CA ILE A 94 -1.43 -12.85 -7.40
C ILE A 94 -2.42 -13.99 -7.71
N TRP A 95 -3.07 -14.54 -6.69
CA TRP A 95 -4.10 -15.57 -6.86
C TRP A 95 -5.27 -15.07 -7.71
N ALA A 96 -5.79 -13.86 -7.45
CA ALA A 96 -6.89 -13.28 -8.23
C ALA A 96 -6.51 -13.05 -9.69
N VAL A 97 -5.28 -12.61 -9.98
CA VAL A 97 -4.79 -12.47 -11.36
C VAL A 97 -4.70 -13.83 -12.07
N ASN A 98 -4.17 -14.85 -11.40
CA ASN A 98 -4.05 -16.19 -11.96
C ASN A 98 -5.41 -16.83 -12.21
N ALA A 99 -6.35 -16.67 -11.26
CA ALA A 99 -7.71 -17.21 -11.32
C ALA A 99 -8.69 -16.43 -12.24
N ASN A 100 -8.19 -15.52 -13.09
CA ASN A 100 -9.00 -14.65 -13.98
C ASN A 100 -9.91 -13.64 -13.27
N HIS A 101 -9.81 -13.49 -11.96
CA HIS A 101 -10.51 -12.46 -11.16
C HIS A 101 -9.71 -11.13 -11.12
N MET A 102 -8.92 -10.84 -12.14
CA MET A 102 -8.09 -9.64 -12.23
C MET A 102 -8.92 -8.35 -12.18
N LEU A 103 -10.12 -8.38 -12.76
CA LEU A 103 -11.03 -7.24 -12.79
C LEU A 103 -11.58 -6.95 -11.38
N GLU A 104 -11.93 -7.99 -10.62
CA GLU A 104 -12.36 -7.87 -9.22
C GLU A 104 -11.25 -7.37 -8.30
N ALA A 105 -10.01 -7.81 -8.53
CA ALA A 105 -8.85 -7.33 -7.80
C ALA A 105 -8.58 -5.84 -8.09
N SER A 106 -8.67 -5.43 -9.36
CA SER A 106 -8.43 -4.05 -9.81
C SER A 106 -9.50 -3.09 -9.27
N LEU A 107 -10.77 -3.50 -9.27
CA LEU A 107 -11.87 -2.82 -8.57
C LEU A 107 -11.53 -2.57 -7.08
N GLY A 108 -10.96 -3.59 -6.43
CA GLY A 108 -10.43 -3.51 -5.07
C GLY A 108 -9.33 -2.46 -4.88
N TYR A 109 -8.58 -2.08 -5.91
CA TYR A 109 -7.61 -0.99 -5.82
C TYR A 109 -8.23 0.37 -6.18
N TYR A 110 -9.25 0.44 -7.04
CA TYR A 110 -9.87 1.70 -7.46
C TYR A 110 -10.77 2.36 -6.41
N ILE A 111 -11.43 1.59 -5.55
CA ILE A 111 -12.18 2.16 -4.42
C ILE A 111 -11.21 2.68 -3.32
N ASN A 112 -9.91 2.35 -3.36
CA ASN A 112 -8.99 2.55 -2.22
C ASN A 112 -8.73 4.04 -2.00
N PRO A 113 -8.47 4.86 -3.05
CA PRO A 113 -8.48 6.30 -2.94
C PRO A 113 -9.75 6.89 -2.30
N ILE A 114 -10.94 6.37 -2.63
CA ILE A 114 -12.22 6.87 -2.09
C ILE A 114 -12.28 6.62 -0.58
N ILE A 115 -11.92 5.40 -0.15
CA ILE A 115 -11.88 5.05 1.27
C ILE A 115 -10.81 5.85 2.00
N ASN A 116 -9.63 6.04 1.42
CA ASN A 116 -8.56 6.85 2.02
C ASN A 116 -8.99 8.30 2.20
N VAL A 117 -9.74 8.86 1.25
CA VAL A 117 -10.32 10.20 1.36
C VAL A 117 -11.35 10.26 2.49
N ILE A 118 -12.26 9.28 2.59
CA ILE A 118 -13.28 9.21 3.65
C ILE A 118 -12.63 9.06 5.03
N LEU A 119 -11.65 8.16 5.17
CA LEU A 119 -10.88 7.98 6.39
C LEU A 119 -10.06 9.24 6.72
N GLY A 120 -9.47 9.89 5.72
CA GLY A 120 -8.78 11.17 5.85
C GLY A 120 -9.68 12.24 6.45
N MET A 121 -10.88 12.41 5.90
CA MET A 121 -11.87 13.34 6.43
C MET A 121 -12.34 12.97 7.84
N ALA A 122 -12.61 11.68 8.11
CA ALA A 122 -13.14 11.23 9.40
C ALA A 122 -12.11 11.30 10.54
N PHE A 123 -10.85 10.93 10.28
CA PHE A 123 -9.81 10.84 11.30
C PHE A 123 -8.88 12.06 11.37
N LEU A 124 -8.59 12.71 10.24
CA LEU A 124 -7.74 13.91 10.20
C LEU A 124 -8.54 15.22 10.16
N SER A 125 -9.88 15.16 10.05
CA SER A 125 -10.75 16.35 9.95
C SER A 125 -10.34 17.30 8.82
N GLU A 126 -9.74 16.77 7.76
CA GLU A 126 -9.34 17.56 6.59
C GLU A 126 -10.57 17.98 5.78
N ARG A 127 -10.65 19.28 5.44
CA ARG A 127 -11.70 19.82 4.56
C ARG A 127 -11.20 19.80 3.12
N LEU A 128 -11.85 19.02 2.28
CA LEU A 128 -11.54 18.97 0.84
C LEU A 128 -11.89 20.28 0.15
N ARG A 129 -11.01 20.71 -0.75
CA ARG A 129 -11.26 21.85 -1.65
C ARG A 129 -12.32 21.48 -2.69
N PRO A 130 -13.08 22.44 -3.25
CA PRO A 130 -14.13 22.14 -4.23
C PRO A 130 -13.65 21.32 -5.45
N ILE A 131 -12.42 21.57 -5.93
CA ILE A 131 -11.84 20.80 -7.05
C ILE A 131 -11.52 19.34 -6.67
N GLN A 132 -11.21 19.08 -5.40
CA GLN A 132 -10.97 17.71 -4.90
C GLN A 132 -12.28 16.94 -4.79
N TRP A 133 -13.38 17.62 -4.45
CA TRP A 133 -14.72 17.03 -4.50
C TRP A 133 -15.10 16.55 -5.91
N LEU A 134 -14.73 17.32 -6.94
CA LEU A 134 -14.92 16.88 -8.33
C LEU A 134 -14.11 15.61 -8.64
N ALA A 135 -12.84 15.54 -8.21
CA ALA A 135 -12.01 14.36 -8.38
C ALA A 135 -12.59 13.12 -7.66
N VAL A 136 -13.13 13.30 -6.45
CA VAL A 136 -13.78 12.24 -5.68
C VAL A 136 -15.07 11.77 -6.36
N ALA A 137 -15.88 12.71 -6.86
CA ALA A 137 -17.11 12.37 -7.59
C ALA A 137 -16.81 11.59 -8.87
N LEU A 138 -15.78 11.99 -9.63
CA LEU A 138 -15.34 11.27 -10.82
C LEU A 138 -14.84 9.85 -10.47
N ALA A 139 -14.04 9.70 -9.41
CA ALA A 139 -13.59 8.39 -8.95
C ALA A 139 -14.76 7.50 -8.53
N PHE A 140 -15.75 8.06 -7.82
CA PHE A 140 -16.95 7.34 -7.40
C PHE A 140 -17.79 6.87 -8.59
N ILE A 141 -17.98 7.73 -9.60
CA ILE A 141 -18.71 7.37 -10.83
C ILE A 141 -17.97 6.24 -11.57
N GLY A 142 -16.64 6.32 -11.70
CA GLY A 142 -15.85 5.27 -12.35
C GLY A 142 -16.03 3.90 -11.68
N VAL A 143 -15.93 3.87 -10.35
CA VAL A 143 -16.20 2.67 -9.54
C VAL A 143 -17.64 2.17 -9.70
N ALA A 144 -18.63 3.08 -9.69
CA ALA A 144 -20.04 2.70 -9.82
C ALA A 144 -20.35 2.07 -11.19
N ILE A 145 -19.80 2.62 -12.27
CA ILE A 145 -19.94 2.05 -13.62
C ILE A 145 -19.36 0.64 -13.66
N GLU A 146 -18.17 0.44 -13.10
CA GLU A 146 -17.50 -0.86 -13.09
C GLU A 146 -18.26 -1.89 -12.22
N LEU A 147 -18.82 -1.47 -11.08
CA LEU A 147 -19.70 -2.32 -10.27
C LEU A 147 -20.99 -2.74 -10.99
N ILE A 148 -21.60 -1.84 -11.76
CA ILE A 148 -22.83 -2.12 -12.53
C ILE A 148 -22.52 -3.03 -13.72
N ALA A 149 -21.40 -2.78 -14.41
CA ALA A 149 -21.03 -3.53 -15.61
C ALA A 149 -20.64 -4.98 -15.31
N PHE A 150 -20.04 -5.25 -14.15
CA PHE A 150 -19.48 -6.56 -13.84
C PHE A 150 -20.16 -7.29 -12.66
N GLY A 151 -20.93 -6.62 -11.80
CA GLY A 151 -21.72 -7.24 -10.71
C GLY A 151 -21.01 -7.27 -9.33
N PRO A 152 -21.69 -7.69 -8.25
CA PRO A 152 -21.12 -7.70 -6.89
C PRO A 152 -20.15 -8.88 -6.69
N PHE A 153 -18.85 -8.58 -6.63
CA PHE A 153 -17.81 -9.59 -6.51
C PHE A 153 -17.27 -9.77 -5.10
N HIS A 154 -17.30 -11.01 -4.60
CA HIS A 154 -16.98 -11.35 -3.22
C HIS A 154 -15.48 -11.31 -2.91
N ILE A 155 -14.59 -11.44 -3.91
CA ILE A 155 -13.13 -11.53 -3.71
C ILE A 155 -12.53 -10.16 -3.40
N SER A 156 -13.08 -9.09 -3.99
CA SER A 156 -12.69 -7.71 -3.71
C SER A 156 -12.73 -7.42 -2.20
N LEU A 157 -13.75 -7.89 -1.48
CA LEU A 157 -13.97 -7.68 -0.04
C LEU A 157 -12.86 -8.25 0.87
N SER A 158 -12.19 -9.32 0.45
CA SER A 158 -11.07 -9.89 1.19
C SER A 158 -9.79 -9.04 1.07
N LEU A 159 -9.54 -8.50 -0.12
CA LEU A 159 -8.48 -7.51 -0.36
C LEU A 159 -8.74 -6.23 0.45
N TRP A 160 -10.02 -5.81 0.49
CA TRP A 160 -10.53 -4.69 1.30
C TRP A 160 -10.23 -4.84 2.77
N LEU A 161 -10.61 -5.95 3.39
CA LEU A 161 -10.45 -6.14 4.84
C LEU A 161 -8.98 -6.16 5.27
N VAL A 162 -8.08 -6.69 4.43
CA VAL A 162 -6.64 -6.72 4.73
C VAL A 162 -6.00 -5.33 4.62
N ALA A 163 -6.34 -4.57 3.58
CA ALA A 163 -5.86 -3.19 3.41
C ALA A 163 -6.43 -2.25 4.49
N LEU A 164 -7.70 -2.39 4.83
CA LEU A 164 -8.41 -1.58 5.82
C LEU A 164 -7.91 -1.88 7.25
N ALA A 165 -7.69 -3.16 7.59
CA ALA A 165 -7.11 -3.54 8.88
C ALA A 165 -5.67 -3.02 9.02
N GLY A 166 -4.84 -3.12 7.97
CA GLY A 166 -3.47 -2.62 7.97
C GLY A 166 -3.39 -1.10 8.12
N MET A 167 -4.22 -0.35 7.40
CA MET A 167 -4.24 1.10 7.47
C MET A 167 -4.87 1.60 8.78
N ALA A 168 -5.98 1.03 9.25
CA ALA A 168 -6.60 1.39 10.53
C ALA A 168 -5.66 1.11 11.72
N TYR A 169 -4.92 0.01 11.67
CA TYR A 169 -3.90 -0.32 12.67
C TYR A 169 -2.75 0.71 12.66
N CYS A 170 -2.23 1.04 11.48
CA CYS A 170 -1.10 1.95 11.33
C CYS A 170 -1.47 3.39 11.71
N VAL A 171 -2.65 3.87 11.30
CA VAL A 171 -3.18 5.21 11.63
C VAL A 171 -3.48 5.32 13.13
N LYS A 172 -4.19 4.36 13.73
CA LYS A 172 -4.47 4.36 15.17
C LYS A 172 -3.17 4.41 15.99
N ARG A 173 -2.11 3.76 15.50
CA ARG A 173 -0.81 3.75 16.16
C ARG A 173 0.01 5.01 15.95
N LEU A 174 0.01 5.59 14.75
CA LEU A 174 0.72 6.85 14.46
C LEU A 174 0.19 7.97 15.37
N THR A 175 -1.14 8.04 15.52
CA THR A 175 -1.82 8.99 16.42
C THR A 175 -1.46 8.74 17.89
N LEU A 176 -1.34 7.49 18.33
CA LEU A 176 -0.95 7.14 19.71
C LEU A 176 0.54 7.37 20.00
N THR A 177 1.40 7.30 18.99
CA THR A 177 2.86 7.48 19.13
C THR A 177 3.27 8.95 19.06
N LEU A 178 2.48 9.81 18.41
CA LEU A 178 2.70 11.25 18.34
C LEU A 178 2.13 12.03 19.54
N LYS A 179 1.12 11.47 20.23
CA LYS A 179 0.48 12.10 21.40
C LYS A 179 1.39 12.30 22.65
N PRO A 180 2.42 11.49 22.94
CA PRO A 180 3.29 11.73 24.11
C PRO A 180 4.27 12.91 23.93
N ALA A 181 4.54 13.33 22.68
CA ALA A 181 5.58 14.31 22.38
C ALA A 181 5.08 15.77 22.39
N TYR A 182 3.76 16.02 22.30
CA TYR A 182 3.20 17.37 22.30
C TYR A 182 2.77 17.89 23.68
N LEU A 183 2.68 17.01 24.69
CA LEU A 183 2.25 17.37 26.06
C LEU A 183 3.39 17.39 27.09
N SER A 184 4.64 17.34 26.64
CA SER A 184 5.83 17.32 27.52
C SER A 184 6.88 18.35 27.11
N LYS A 185 6.45 19.57 26.79
CA LYS A 185 7.30 20.74 26.99
C LYS A 185 6.71 21.60 28.11
N PRO A 186 7.51 21.97 29.12
CA PRO A 186 7.10 22.94 30.13
C PRO A 186 6.85 24.31 29.48
#